data_AF-A0A2N0ZW78-F1
#
_entry.id   AF-A0A2N0ZW78-F1
#
_cell.length_a   1.000
_cell.length_b   1.000
_cell.length_c   1.000
_cell.angle_alpha   90.00
_cell.angle_beta   90.00
_cell.angle_gamma   90.00
#
_symmetry.space_group_name_H-M   'P 1'
#
loop_
_entity.id
_entity.type
_entity.pdbx_description
1 polymer ?
#
loop_
_entity_poly.entity_id
_entity_poly.type
_entity_poly.pdbx_seq_one_letter_code
_entity_poly.pdbx_strand_id
1 'polypeptide(L)'
;DFFDEFGLDSSFSRIKLPQFYGIELDDFAHEVAILSLWLAEHQMNIEFKAEFGECEPALPLRQSGNIVPGNALRMEWKDICSNRYKEEVYVIGNPPYIGESKQNASQKSDMAYVFKGKKNYKKQDYISCWFLKVSEYICENTK
;
A
#
# COMPACT_ATOMS: atom_id res chain seq x y z
N ASP A 1 -25.27 15.51 11.69
CA ASP A 1 -25.82 14.63 12.74
C ASP A 1 -27.34 14.68 12.80
N PHE A 2 -27.97 14.11 11.78
CA PHE A 2 -29.42 13.83 11.73
C PHE A 2 -29.67 12.58 10.88
N PHE A 3 -28.76 12.30 9.94
CA PHE A 3 -28.73 11.07 9.14
C PHE A 3 -28.06 9.87 9.81
N ASP A 4 -27.26 10.06 10.88
CA ASP A 4 -26.61 8.95 11.60
C ASP A 4 -27.57 8.15 12.50
N GLU A 5 -28.75 8.69 12.81
CA GLU A 5 -29.67 8.10 13.81
C GLU A 5 -30.61 7.00 13.22
N PHE A 6 -30.67 6.85 11.89
CA PHE A 6 -31.62 5.95 11.21
C PHE A 6 -31.00 4.74 10.49
N GLY A 7 -29.71 4.44 10.67
CA GLY A 7 -29.11 3.17 10.20
C GLY A 7 -29.19 2.93 8.67
N LEU A 8 -29.49 3.97 7.88
CA LEU A 8 -29.65 3.90 6.42
C LEU A 8 -28.31 3.98 5.67
N ASP A 9 -27.17 4.08 6.36
CA ASP A 9 -25.83 4.25 5.77
C ASP A 9 -25.09 2.92 5.50
N SER A 10 -25.80 1.85 5.12
CA SER A 10 -25.16 0.56 4.80
C SER A 10 -25.61 -0.09 3.49
N SER A 11 -26.32 0.64 2.62
CA SER A 11 -26.77 0.08 1.33
C SER A 11 -25.65 -0.08 0.30
N PHE A 12 -24.48 0.53 0.53
CA PHE A 12 -23.35 0.48 -0.39
C PHE A 12 -22.08 -0.06 0.28
N SER A 13 -21.19 -0.64 -0.53
CA SER A 13 -19.87 -1.11 -0.06
C SER A 13 -19.09 0.03 0.58
N ARG A 14 -18.57 -0.23 1.79
CA ARG A 14 -17.64 0.66 2.51
C ARG A 14 -16.18 0.50 2.06
N ILE A 15 -15.88 -0.49 1.23
CA ILE A 15 -14.54 -0.72 0.65
C ILE A 15 -14.42 0.09 -0.63
N LYS A 16 -13.43 0.98 -0.69
CA LYS A 16 -13.18 1.92 -1.80
C LYS A 16 -11.71 1.94 -2.19
N LEU A 17 -11.41 2.22 -3.45
CA LEU A 17 -10.02 2.29 -3.94
C LEU A 17 -9.07 3.24 -3.19
N PRO A 18 -9.49 4.42 -2.66
CA PRO A 18 -8.62 5.27 -1.86
C PRO A 18 -8.12 4.65 -0.55
N GLN A 19 -8.66 3.50 -0.12
CA GLN A 19 -8.16 2.76 1.04
C GLN A 19 -6.97 1.85 0.70
N PHE A 20 -6.62 1.72 -0.58
CA PHE A 20 -5.48 0.93 -1.05
C PHE A 20 -4.30 1.84 -1.35
N TYR A 21 -3.12 1.42 -0.89
CA TYR A 21 -1.86 2.14 -0.97
C TYR A 21 -0.77 1.22 -1.50
N GLY A 22 0.21 1.76 -2.22
CA GLY A 22 1.31 0.96 -2.75
C GLY A 22 2.49 1.80 -3.23
N ILE A 23 3.67 1.21 -3.23
CA ILE A 23 4.89 1.80 -3.77
C ILE A 23 5.49 0.79 -4.73
N GLU A 24 5.65 1.17 -5.99
CA GLU A 24 6.24 0.31 -7.02
C GLU A 24 7.37 1.05 -7.73
N LEU A 25 8.50 0.39 -7.91
CA LEU A 25 9.70 0.97 -8.51
C LEU A 25 9.64 0.91 -10.03
N ASP A 26 9.01 -0.11 -10.60
CA ASP A 26 8.88 -0.29 -12.04
C ASP A 26 7.66 0.46 -12.58
N ASP A 27 7.89 1.39 -13.52
CA ASP A 27 6.83 2.26 -14.07
C ASP A 27 5.71 1.45 -14.75
N PHE A 28 6.04 0.33 -15.41
CA PHE A 28 5.03 -0.50 -16.06
C PHE A 28 4.18 -1.25 -15.04
N ALA A 29 4.81 -1.88 -14.04
CA ALA A 29 4.11 -2.55 -12.96
C ALA A 29 3.23 -1.58 -12.15
N HIS A 30 3.70 -0.34 -11.96
CA HIS A 30 2.95 0.74 -11.32
C HIS A 30 1.63 1.02 -12.03
N GLU A 31 1.66 1.25 -13.34
CA GLU A 31 0.45 1.50 -14.15
C GLU A 31 -0.49 0.28 -14.17
N VAL A 32 0.08 -0.93 -14.29
CA VAL A 32 -0.69 -2.18 -14.25
C VAL A 32 -1.42 -2.35 -12.92
N ALA A 33 -0.80 -1.98 -11.80
CA ALA A 33 -1.43 -2.05 -10.48
C ALA A 33 -2.64 -1.10 -10.38
N ILE A 34 -2.51 0.13 -10.87
CA ILE A 34 -3.60 1.11 -10.91
C ILE A 34 -4.78 0.59 -11.75
N LEU A 35 -4.51 0.08 -12.96
CA LEU A 35 -5.54 -0.46 -13.85
C LEU A 35 -6.21 -1.71 -13.26
N SER A 36 -5.43 -2.56 -12.59
CA SER A 36 -5.92 -3.78 -11.96
C SER A 36 -6.86 -3.48 -10.79
N LEU A 37 -6.57 -2.45 -9.98
CA LEU A 37 -7.48 -1.97 -8.93
C LEU A 37 -8.81 -1.47 -9.50
N TRP A 38 -8.78 -0.72 -10.60
CA TRP A 38 -10.00 -0.26 -11.27
C TRP A 38 -10.83 -1.41 -11.82
N LEU A 39 -10.17 -2.38 -12.45
CA LEU A 39 -10.84 -3.56 -12.97
C LEU A 39 -11.49 -4.36 -11.83
N ALA A 40 -10.78 -4.52 -10.71
CA ALA A 40 -11.31 -5.19 -9.54
C ALA A 40 -12.51 -4.46 -8.93
N GLU A 41 -12.43 -3.13 -8.75
CA GLU A 41 -13.57 -2.32 -8.27
C GLU A 41 -14.78 -2.47 -9.20
N HIS A 42 -14.57 -2.44 -10.51
CA HIS A 42 -15.64 -2.64 -11.48
C HIS A 42 -16.28 -4.03 -11.38
N GLN A 43 -15.47 -5.09 -11.31
CA GLN A 43 -15.95 -6.46 -11.15
C GLN A 43 -16.76 -6.63 -9.86
N MET A 44 -16.24 -6.12 -8.75
CA MET A 44 -16.92 -6.20 -7.45
C MET A 44 -18.21 -5.36 -7.42
N ASN A 45 -18.26 -4.22 -8.11
CA ASN A 45 -19.50 -3.44 -8.23
C ASN A 45 -20.57 -4.18 -9.04
N ILE A 46 -20.19 -4.93 -10.08
CA ILE A 46 -21.12 -5.78 -10.84
C ILE A 46 -21.68 -6.87 -9.93
N GLU A 47 -20.82 -7.55 -9.17
CA GLU A 47 -21.24 -8.60 -8.22
C GLU A 47 -22.13 -8.02 -7.11
N PHE A 48 -21.75 -6.88 -6.53
CA PHE A 48 -22.54 -6.18 -5.52
C PHE A 48 -23.93 -5.81 -6.06
N LYS A 49 -24.01 -5.31 -7.30
CA LYS A 49 -25.28 -4.99 -7.94
C LYS A 49 -26.15 -6.23 -8.18
N ALA A 50 -25.54 -7.34 -8.58
CA ALA A 50 -26.27 -8.58 -8.81
C ALA A 50 -26.90 -9.13 -7.52
N GLU A 51 -26.22 -8.98 -6.39
CA GLU A 51 -26.67 -9.47 -5.08
C GLU A 51 -27.61 -8.49 -4.36
N PHE A 52 -27.30 -7.19 -4.37
CA PHE A 52 -27.97 -6.17 -3.54
C PHE A 52 -28.80 -5.15 -4.36
N GLY A 53 -28.82 -5.26 -5.69
CA GLY A 53 -29.67 -4.48 -6.59
C GLY A 53 -29.10 -3.12 -7.03
N GLU A 54 -28.61 -2.31 -6.09
CA GLU A 54 -28.01 -1.01 -6.38
C GLU A 54 -26.51 -1.00 -6.10
N CYS A 55 -25.74 -0.27 -6.92
CA CYS A 55 -24.32 -0.03 -6.71
C CYS A 55 -24.01 1.44 -7.01
N GLU A 56 -22.90 1.95 -6.47
CA GLU A 56 -22.46 3.30 -6.82
C GLU A 56 -22.16 3.40 -8.32
N PRO A 57 -22.50 4.52 -8.97
CA PRO A 57 -22.17 4.75 -10.36
C PRO A 57 -20.64 4.88 -10.52
N ALA A 58 -20.10 4.19 -11.51
CA ALA A 58 -18.66 4.16 -11.80
C ALA A 58 -18.10 5.52 -12.30
N LEU A 59 -18.96 6.51 -12.53
CA LEU A 59 -18.60 7.81 -13.09
C LEU A 59 -19.09 8.97 -12.19
N PRO A 60 -18.32 10.08 -12.09
CA PRO A 60 -17.02 10.31 -12.74
C PRO A 60 -15.91 9.46 -12.11
N LEU A 61 -14.90 9.14 -12.93
CA LEU A 61 -13.73 8.41 -12.48
C LEU A 61 -13.07 9.15 -11.31
N ARG A 62 -13.07 8.51 -10.14
CA ARG A 62 -12.47 9.05 -8.93
C ARG A 62 -10.96 8.81 -8.97
N GLN A 63 -10.22 9.52 -8.13
CA GLN A 63 -8.78 9.25 -7.97
C GLN A 63 -8.57 7.75 -7.78
N SER A 64 -7.73 7.17 -8.64
CA SER A 64 -7.22 5.81 -8.47
C SER A 64 -6.55 5.70 -7.10
N GLY A 65 -6.52 4.48 -6.54
CA GLY A 65 -5.88 4.21 -5.26
C GLY A 65 -4.48 4.84 -5.14
N ASN A 66 -3.98 4.96 -3.91
CA ASN A 66 -2.76 5.68 -3.58
C ASN A 66 -1.50 4.84 -3.89
N ILE A 67 -1.37 4.43 -5.15
CA ILE A 67 -0.20 3.75 -5.68
C ILE A 67 0.74 4.84 -6.17
N VAL A 68 1.99 4.84 -5.71
CA VAL A 68 3.01 5.84 -6.09
C VAL A 68 4.21 5.16 -6.75
N PRO A 69 4.79 5.75 -7.80
CA PRO A 69 6.01 5.24 -8.38
C PRO A 69 7.20 5.65 -7.49
N GLY A 70 8.09 4.72 -7.16
CA GLY A 70 9.32 5.04 -6.43
C GLY A 70 9.97 3.89 -5.69
N ASN A 71 11.12 4.19 -5.07
CA ASN A 71 11.88 3.24 -4.28
C ASN A 71 11.36 3.21 -2.83
N ALA A 72 10.62 2.16 -2.47
CA ALA A 72 10.07 1.96 -1.12
C ALA A 72 11.11 2.03 0.01
N LEU A 73 12.39 1.73 -0.26
CA LEU A 73 13.46 1.82 0.75
C LEU A 73 13.96 3.24 0.99
N ARG A 74 13.65 4.18 0.09
CA ARG A 74 14.08 5.59 0.15
C ARG A 74 12.96 6.55 0.54
N MET A 75 11.71 6.12 0.38
CA MET A 75 10.54 6.95 0.67
C MET A 75 10.10 6.84 2.13
N GLU A 76 9.49 7.92 2.61
CA GLU A 76 8.80 7.96 3.90
C GLU A 76 7.38 7.41 3.74
N TRP A 77 7.13 6.21 4.26
CA TRP A 77 5.85 5.51 4.04
C TRP A 77 4.65 6.25 4.61
N LYS A 78 4.85 7.01 5.68
CA LYS A 78 3.82 7.87 6.31
C LYS A 78 3.28 8.98 5.43
N ASP A 79 4.08 9.43 4.46
CA ASP A 79 3.67 10.47 3.52
C ASP A 79 2.72 9.91 2.45
N ILE A 80 2.69 8.58 2.31
CA ILE A 80 1.87 7.84 1.34
C ILE A 80 0.64 7.27 2.03
N CYS A 81 0.86 6.48 3.10
CA CYS A 81 -0.18 5.93 3.95
C CYS A 81 0.11 6.41 5.36
N SER A 82 -0.70 7.33 5.88
CA SER A 82 -0.57 7.67 7.29
C SER A 82 -1.07 6.50 8.13
N ASN A 83 -0.36 6.19 9.20
CA ASN A 83 -0.81 5.23 10.18
C ASN A 83 -1.17 5.96 11.46
N ARG A 84 -2.25 6.74 11.47
CA ARG A 84 -2.61 7.53 12.67
C ARG A 84 -3.26 6.66 13.73
N TYR A 85 -3.22 7.12 14.99
CA TYR A 85 -3.89 6.48 16.11
C TYR A 85 -5.39 6.29 15.82
N LYS A 86 -5.85 5.03 15.83
CA LYS A 86 -7.22 4.50 15.53
C LYS A 86 -7.49 4.02 14.10
N GLU A 87 -6.55 4.17 13.16
CA GLU A 87 -6.68 3.55 11.83
C GLU A 87 -6.15 2.12 11.86
N GLU A 88 -6.91 1.19 11.28
CA GLU A 88 -6.46 -0.20 11.13
C GLU A 88 -5.72 -0.33 9.79
N VAL A 89 -4.39 -0.46 9.87
CA VAL A 89 -3.52 -0.54 8.70
C VAL A 89 -2.91 -1.92 8.60
N TYR A 90 -3.13 -2.55 7.45
CA TYR A 90 -2.51 -3.83 7.09
C TYR A 90 -1.38 -3.57 6.09
N VAL A 91 -0.17 -4.04 6.44
CA VAL A 91 0.98 -3.98 5.51
C VAL A 91 1.21 -5.37 4.94
N ILE A 92 1.01 -5.49 3.63
CA ILE A 92 1.20 -6.72 2.87
C ILE A 92 2.11 -6.43 1.67
N GLY A 93 2.89 -7.42 1.27
CA GLY A 93 3.75 -7.28 0.10
C GLY A 93 4.62 -8.51 -0.09
N ASN A 94 5.21 -8.59 -1.28
CA ASN A 94 6.19 -9.61 -1.66
C ASN A 94 7.46 -8.91 -2.15
N PRO A 95 8.28 -8.34 -1.26
CA PRO A 95 9.47 -7.60 -1.66
C PRO A 95 10.51 -8.50 -2.37
N PRO A 96 11.47 -7.92 -3.09
CA PRO A 96 12.49 -8.70 -3.79
C PRO A 96 13.41 -9.48 -2.86
N TYR A 97 13.57 -10.78 -3.13
CA TYR A 97 14.49 -11.70 -2.43
C TYR A 97 15.81 -11.78 -3.18
N ILE A 98 16.84 -11.13 -2.64
CA ILE A 98 18.14 -10.99 -3.31
C ILE A 98 19.25 -11.12 -2.27
N GLY A 99 19.85 -12.30 -2.22
CA GLY A 99 20.98 -12.58 -1.34
C GLY A 99 22.19 -11.70 -1.65
N GLU A 100 23.02 -11.42 -0.63
CA GLU A 100 24.17 -10.49 -0.68
C GLU A 100 24.96 -10.54 -1.99
N SER A 101 25.37 -11.75 -2.40
CA SER A 101 26.28 -11.93 -3.53
C SER A 101 25.67 -11.52 -4.88
N LYS A 102 24.33 -11.46 -4.96
CA LYS A 102 23.58 -11.10 -6.16
C LYS A 102 23.10 -9.65 -6.17
N GLN A 103 23.27 -8.93 -5.06
CA GLN A 103 22.83 -7.54 -4.95
C GLN A 103 23.69 -6.62 -5.84
N ASN A 104 23.02 -5.79 -6.64
CA ASN A 104 23.70 -4.77 -7.44
C ASN A 104 24.13 -3.55 -6.58
N ALA A 105 24.85 -2.61 -7.19
CA ALA A 105 25.37 -1.45 -6.47
C ALA A 105 24.27 -0.55 -5.88
N SER A 106 23.14 -0.38 -6.58
CA SER A 106 22.00 0.39 -6.10
C SER A 106 21.36 -0.26 -4.87
N GLN A 107 21.12 -1.57 -4.93
CA GLN A 107 20.55 -2.35 -3.83
C GLN A 107 21.45 -2.31 -2.59
N LYS A 108 22.77 -2.43 -2.77
CA LYS A 108 23.73 -2.28 -1.66
C LYS A 108 23.71 -0.87 -1.06
N SER A 109 23.54 0.16 -1.88
CA SER A 109 23.36 1.53 -1.42
C SER A 109 22.05 1.70 -0.63
N ASP A 110 20.98 1.07 -1.08
CA ASP A 110 19.68 1.08 -0.40
C ASP A 110 19.75 0.38 0.95
N MET A 111 20.42 -0.78 1.02
CA MET A 111 20.71 -1.44 2.30
C MET A 111 21.51 -0.53 3.23
N ALA A 112 22.54 0.15 2.72
CA ALA A 112 23.36 1.05 3.55
C ALA A 112 22.56 2.24 4.10
N TYR A 113 21.57 2.71 3.36
CA TYR A 113 20.66 3.76 3.79
C TYR A 113 19.69 3.28 4.88
N VAL A 114 19.00 2.17 4.63
CA VAL A 114 18.01 1.59 5.56
C VAL A 114 18.68 1.15 6.86
N PHE A 115 19.87 0.54 6.79
CA PHE A 115 20.62 0.10 7.96
C PHE A 115 21.60 1.15 8.50
N LYS A 116 21.40 2.44 8.20
CA LYS A 116 22.30 3.51 8.67
C LYS A 116 22.50 3.44 10.19
N GLY A 117 23.76 3.42 10.62
CA GLY A 117 24.12 3.30 12.04
C GLY A 117 24.07 1.89 12.62
N LYS A 118 23.62 0.88 11.87
CA LYS A 118 23.63 -0.53 12.27
C LYS A 118 24.87 -1.23 11.71
N LYS A 119 25.45 -2.17 12.48
CA LYS A 119 26.60 -2.99 12.08
C LYS A 119 26.14 -4.33 11.51
N ASN A 120 27.00 -5.01 10.75
CA ASN A 120 26.82 -6.40 10.30
C ASN A 120 25.59 -6.69 9.38
N TYR A 121 25.00 -5.68 8.73
CA TYR A 121 23.87 -5.89 7.81
C TYR A 121 24.28 -6.35 6.40
N LYS A 122 25.57 -6.23 6.03
CA LYS A 122 26.03 -6.44 4.65
C LYS A 122 25.81 -7.86 4.11
N LYS A 123 25.68 -8.85 4.98
CA LYS A 123 25.43 -10.26 4.60
C LYS A 123 23.94 -10.63 4.56
N GLN A 124 23.05 -9.69 4.87
CA GLN A 124 21.61 -9.95 4.90
C GLN A 124 21.04 -9.98 3.49
N ASP A 125 19.95 -10.72 3.33
CA ASP A 125 19.14 -10.67 2.10
C ASP A 125 18.49 -9.28 1.96
N TYR A 126 18.29 -8.83 0.72
CA TYR A 126 17.73 -7.52 0.43
C TYR A 126 16.34 -7.30 1.05
N ILE A 127 15.52 -8.36 1.16
CA ILE A 127 14.20 -8.29 1.82
C ILE A 127 14.27 -7.83 3.28
N SER A 128 15.43 -8.02 3.95
CA SER A 128 15.63 -7.54 5.33
C SER A 128 15.38 -6.04 5.51
N CYS A 129 15.55 -5.24 4.45
CA CYS A 129 15.25 -3.82 4.46
C CYS A 129 13.77 -3.53 4.71
N TRP A 130 12.86 -4.31 4.12
CA TRP A 130 11.42 -4.12 4.31
C TRP A 130 10.98 -4.45 5.72
N PHE A 131 11.54 -5.49 6.35
CA PHE A 131 11.25 -5.79 7.75
C PHE A 131 11.63 -4.63 8.68
N LEU A 132 12.79 -3.99 8.43
CA LEU A 132 13.19 -2.83 9.21
C LEU A 132 12.28 -1.63 8.95
N LYS A 133 11.98 -1.32 7.68
CA LYS A 133 11.06 -0.23 7.31
C LYS A 133 9.67 -0.40 7.89
N VAL A 134 9.11 -1.62 7.85
CA VAL A 134 7.82 -1.96 8.47
C VAL A 134 7.90 -1.75 9.98
N SER A 135 8.94 -2.26 10.64
CA SER A 135 9.11 -2.10 12.09
C SER A 135 9.16 -0.62 12.49
N GLU A 136 9.88 0.21 11.73
CA GLU A 136 9.95 1.65 11.98
C GLU A 136 8.58 2.31 11.77
N TYR A 137 7.91 2.00 10.66
CA TYR A 137 6.57 2.49 10.35
C TYR A 137 5.58 2.17 11.48
N ILE A 138 5.46 0.91 11.91
CA ILE A 138 4.47 0.51 12.92
C ILE A 138 4.79 1.02 14.34
N CYS A 139 6.07 1.12 14.72
CA CYS A 139 6.47 1.54 16.07
C CYS A 139 6.21 3.03 16.34
N GLU A 140 6.19 3.85 15.30
CA GLU A 140 5.81 5.27 15.45
C GLU A 140 4.33 5.44 15.83
N ASN A 141 3.49 4.44 15.53
CA ASN A 141 2.07 4.44 15.83
C ASN A 141 1.73 4.04 17.28
N THR A 142 2.75 3.68 18.08
CA THR A 142 2.62 3.22 19.48
C THR A 142 3.04 4.26 20.52
N LYS A 143 3.41 5.48 20.09
CA LYS A 143 3.75 6.61 20.97
C LYS A 143 2.63 7.63 21.01
#